data_AF-A0A2H9QGV0-F1
#
_entry.id   AF-A0A2H9QGV0-F1
#
_cell.length_a   1.000
_cell.length_b   1.000
_cell.length_c   1.000
_cell.angle_alpha   90.00
_cell.angle_beta   90.00
_cell.angle_gamma   90.00
#
_symmetry.space_group_name_H-M   'P 1'
#
loop_
_entity.id
_entity.type
_entity.pdbx_description
1 polymer ?
#
loop_
_entity_poly.entity_id
_entity_poly.type
_entity_poly.pdbx_seq_one_letter_code
_entity_poly.pdbx_strand_id
1 'polypeptide(L)'
;MSSVRIGKLRLKNFKSFKQAVIPFSKGFTTIAGSNGSGKSNILDAIMFVLGMTSLKMMRASKLVDLVNNEAKESYGLVEVELNQPDKKYLLSRTIDKQGKSVYRIDSKRATLNETISLLTELGVSATGYNIVVQGDVTKIIEMNPGQRREIIDDLAGLSEFDHKKD
;
A
#
# COMPACT_ATOMS: atom_id res chain seq x y z
N MET A 1 -20.81 5.27 -1.74
CA MET A 1 -19.54 4.77 -1.16
C MET A 1 -19.06 5.79 -0.14
N SER A 2 -18.82 5.39 1.11
CA SER A 2 -18.28 6.29 2.13
C SER A 2 -16.82 6.62 1.78
N SER A 3 -16.45 7.91 1.86
CA SER A 3 -15.08 8.34 1.55
C SER A 3 -14.12 7.83 2.63
N VAL A 4 -13.24 6.90 2.25
CA VAL A 4 -12.13 6.42 3.08
C VAL A 4 -10.90 7.26 2.80
N ARG A 5 -10.14 7.60 3.84
CA ARG A 5 -8.87 8.31 3.70
C ARG A 5 -7.82 7.78 4.66
N ILE A 6 -6.56 7.95 4.31
CA ILE A 6 -5.46 7.76 5.26
C ILE A 6 -5.54 8.89 6.29
N GLY A 7 -5.54 8.53 7.58
CA GLY A 7 -5.43 9.47 8.69
C GLY A 7 -4.01 9.59 9.22
N LYS A 8 -3.30 8.47 9.30
CA LYS A 8 -1.98 8.39 9.90
C LYS A 8 -1.23 7.18 9.36
N LEU A 9 0.07 7.35 9.14
CA LEU A 9 1.00 6.27 8.84
C LEU A 9 2.07 6.21 9.94
N ARG A 10 2.26 5.05 10.54
CA ARG A 10 3.38 4.80 11.46
C ARG A 10 4.34 3.83 10.78
N LEU A 11 5.63 4.15 10.86
CA LEU A 11 6.71 3.30 10.39
C LEU A 11 7.67 3.04 11.54
N LYS A 12 8.15 1.81 11.64
CA LYS A 12 9.28 1.45 12.48
C LYS A 12 10.18 0.50 11.68
N ASN A 13 11.47 0.81 11.64
CA ASN A 13 12.50 -0.02 11.00
C ASN A 13 12.14 -0.45 9.56
N PHE A 14 11.52 0.45 8.78
CA PHE A 14 11.08 0.19 7.41
C PHE A 14 11.94 1.00 6.42
N LYS A 15 12.68 0.31 5.55
CA LYS A 15 13.62 0.89 4.59
C LYS A 15 14.51 1.97 5.23
N SER A 16 14.42 3.22 4.80
CA SER A 16 15.20 4.34 5.35
C SER A 16 14.70 4.87 6.71
N PHE A 17 13.53 4.43 7.19
CA PHE A 17 12.93 4.94 8.42
C PHE A 17 13.23 4.02 9.62
N LYS A 18 13.95 4.54 10.63
CA LYS A 18 14.06 3.89 11.94
C LYS A 18 12.75 4.01 12.72
N GLN A 19 12.18 5.22 12.76
CA GLN A 19 10.85 5.47 13.32
C GLN A 19 10.26 6.73 12.70
N ALA A 20 8.97 6.71 12.35
CA ALA A 20 8.24 7.89 11.88
C ALA A 20 6.74 7.75 12.17
N VAL A 21 6.08 8.88 12.44
CA VAL A 21 4.62 9.01 12.51
C VAL A 21 4.22 10.17 11.61
N ILE A 22 3.46 9.89 10.56
CA ILE A 22 3.08 10.85 9.53
C ILE A 22 1.57 11.05 9.58
N PRO A 23 1.06 12.21 10.06
CA PRO A 23 -0.35 12.53 9.98
C PRO A 23 -0.74 12.94 8.54
N PHE A 24 -1.94 12.56 8.12
CA PHE A 24 -2.52 12.96 6.84
C PHE A 24 -3.75 13.84 7.08
N SER A 25 -3.69 15.07 6.57
CA SER A 25 -4.77 16.04 6.66
C SER A 25 -5.90 15.70 5.69
N LYS A 26 -7.10 16.26 5.90
CA LYS A 26 -8.14 16.25 4.87
C LYS A 26 -7.66 17.08 3.68
N GLY A 27 -8.02 16.67 2.47
CA GLY A 27 -7.65 17.38 1.24
C GLY A 27 -6.28 16.95 0.73
N PHE A 28 -5.43 17.92 0.40
CA PHE A 28 -4.16 17.70 -0.29
C PHE A 28 -2.99 17.66 0.70
N THR A 29 -2.16 16.61 0.61
CA THR A 29 -0.94 16.45 1.40
C THR A 29 0.25 16.35 0.46
N THR A 30 1.26 17.21 0.66
CA THR A 30 2.53 17.14 -0.09
C THR A 30 3.63 16.57 0.79
N ILE A 31 4.41 15.64 0.23
CA ILE A 31 5.62 15.11 0.85
C ILE A 31 6.83 15.65 0.07
N ALA A 32 7.64 16.50 0.72
CA ALA A 32 8.79 17.16 0.10
C ALA A 32 10.10 16.91 0.88
N GLY A 33 11.23 17.17 0.25
CA GLY A 33 12.58 16.94 0.79
C GLY A 33 13.61 16.62 -0.31
N SER A 34 14.90 16.58 0.04
CA SER A 34 15.99 16.33 -0.90
C SER A 34 15.92 14.93 -1.54
N ASN A 35 16.55 14.76 -2.71
CA ASN A 35 16.64 13.44 -3.35
C ASN A 35 17.41 12.47 -2.45
N GLY A 36 16.97 11.21 -2.41
CA GLY A 36 17.52 10.18 -1.52
C GLY A 36 17.04 10.22 -0.07
N SER A 37 16.29 11.23 0.37
CA SER A 37 15.83 11.35 1.78
C SER A 37 14.75 10.35 2.22
N GLY A 38 14.34 9.43 1.34
CA GLY A 38 13.36 8.40 1.68
C GLY A 38 11.88 8.79 1.49
N LYS A 39 11.56 9.95 0.93
CA LYS A 39 10.17 10.39 0.61
C LYS A 39 9.36 9.29 -0.08
N SER A 40 10.00 8.70 -1.07
CA SER A 40 9.47 7.62 -1.88
C SER A 40 9.14 6.36 -1.05
N ASN A 41 9.91 6.06 0.00
CA ASN A 41 9.68 4.91 0.87
C ASN A 41 8.37 5.04 1.68
N ILE A 42 7.80 6.25 1.79
CA ILE A 42 6.47 6.45 2.38
C ILE A 42 5.40 5.78 1.50
N LEU A 43 5.51 5.92 0.18
CA LEU A 43 4.60 5.26 -0.75
C LEU A 43 4.79 3.74 -0.72
N ASP A 44 6.04 3.25 -0.65
CA ASP A 44 6.31 1.82 -0.49
C ASP A 44 5.70 1.26 0.79
N ALA A 45 5.75 2.02 1.89
CA ALA A 45 5.15 1.62 3.16
C ALA A 45 3.63 1.50 3.04
N ILE A 46 2.98 2.47 2.40
CA ILE A 46 1.53 2.44 2.13
C ILE A 46 1.19 1.22 1.27
N MET A 47 1.89 1.00 0.15
CA MET A 47 1.69 -0.19 -0.70
C MET A 47 1.88 -1.49 0.09
N PHE A 48 2.94 -1.55 0.90
CA PHE A 48 3.28 -2.73 1.71
C PHE A 48 2.16 -3.08 2.69
N VAL A 49 1.65 -2.11 3.46
CA VAL A 49 0.60 -2.36 4.46
C VAL A 49 -0.77 -2.62 3.83
N LEU A 50 -1.03 -2.07 2.64
CA LEU A 50 -2.25 -2.35 1.87
C LEU A 50 -2.22 -3.71 1.15
N GLY A 51 -1.16 -4.51 1.32
CA GLY A 51 -1.11 -5.88 0.80
C GLY A 51 -0.47 -6.01 -0.59
N MET A 52 0.26 -5.00 -1.07
CA MET A 52 1.06 -5.14 -2.30
C MET A 52 1.99 -6.36 -2.20
N THR A 53 1.91 -7.24 -3.19
CA THR A 53 2.71 -8.45 -3.32
C THR A 53 3.93 -8.25 -4.23
N SER A 54 3.82 -7.36 -5.22
CA SER A 54 4.92 -7.06 -6.14
C SER A 54 6.05 -6.28 -5.46
N LEU A 55 7.17 -6.95 -5.20
CA LEU A 55 8.38 -6.32 -4.64
C LEU A 55 8.97 -5.26 -5.57
N LYS A 56 8.85 -5.44 -6.90
CA LYS A 56 9.29 -4.46 -7.89
C LYS A 56 8.54 -3.14 -7.75
N MET A 57 7.23 -3.17 -7.53
CA MET A 57 6.42 -1.98 -7.28
C MET A 57 6.86 -1.25 -6.01
N MET A 58 7.25 -2.01 -4.99
CA MET A 58 7.84 -1.50 -3.76
C MET A 58 9.35 -1.26 -3.85
N ARG A 59 9.97 -1.30 -5.03
CA ARG A 59 11.42 -1.09 -5.26
C ARG A 59 12.30 -1.88 -4.29
N ALA A 60 12.04 -3.17 -4.20
CA ALA A 60 12.79 -4.14 -3.41
C ALA A 60 13.03 -5.39 -4.25
N SER A 61 14.13 -6.10 -4.00
CA SER A 61 14.42 -7.37 -4.66
C SER A 61 13.95 -8.55 -3.80
N LYS A 62 14.01 -8.41 -2.47
CA LYS A 62 13.57 -9.38 -1.48
C LYS A 62 12.69 -8.69 -0.43
N LEU A 63 11.79 -9.44 0.21
CA LEU A 63 10.97 -8.92 1.31
C LEU A 63 11.81 -8.36 2.46
N VAL A 64 12.96 -8.98 2.74
CA VAL A 64 13.87 -8.54 3.81
C VAL A 64 14.53 -7.19 3.52
N ASP A 65 14.60 -6.76 2.26
CA ASP A 65 15.13 -5.44 1.86
C ASP A 65 14.19 -4.30 2.33
N LEU A 66 12.97 -4.62 2.75
CA LEU A 66 12.04 -3.67 3.35
C LEU A 66 12.37 -3.37 4.81
N VAL A 67 13.21 -4.19 5.46
CA VAL A 67 13.66 -3.97 6.84
C VAL A 67 14.85 -3.00 6.83
N ASN A 68 14.83 -2.01 7.71
CA ASN A 68 15.95 -1.11 7.90
C ASN A 68 17.17 -1.88 8.45
N ASN A 69 18.26 -1.93 7.69
CA ASN A 69 19.45 -2.69 8.07
C ASN A 69 20.22 -2.10 9.26
N GLU A 70 20.04 -0.81 9.55
CA GLU A 70 20.66 -0.11 10.68
C GLU A 70 19.82 -0.20 11.98
N ALA A 71 18.64 -0.82 11.92
CA ALA A 71 17.80 -0.99 13.09
C ALA A 71 18.36 -2.05 14.04
N LYS A 72 18.23 -1.80 15.35
CA LYS A 72 18.59 -2.78 16.39
C LYS A 72 17.66 -3.98 16.35
N GLU A 73 16.36 -3.76 16.20
CA GLU A 73 15.40 -4.86 16.07
C GLU A 73 15.34 -5.38 14.62
N SER A 74 15.32 -6.70 14.49
CA SER A 74 15.34 -7.40 13.20
C SER A 74 13.97 -7.51 12.51
N TYR A 75 13.14 -6.48 12.63
CA TYR A 75 11.84 -6.40 11.94
C TYR A 75 11.53 -4.99 11.48
N GLY A 76 10.77 -4.87 10.39
CA GLY A 76 10.09 -3.66 9.94
C GLY A 76 8.59 -3.74 10.20
N LEU A 77 7.99 -2.62 10.59
CA LEU A 77 6.57 -2.47 10.86
C LEU A 77 6.04 -1.25 10.12
N VAL A 78 4.91 -1.42 9.46
CA VAL A 78 4.10 -0.31 8.95
C VAL A 78 2.69 -0.46 9.48
N GLU A 79 2.12 0.63 9.98
CA GLU A 79 0.72 0.74 10.38
C GLU A 79 0.06 1.90 9.66
N VAL A 80 -1.15 1.71 9.14
CA VAL A 80 -1.96 2.77 8.54
C VAL A 80 -3.32 2.83 9.22
N GLU A 81 -3.70 4.03 9.63
CA GLU A 81 -5.05 4.37 10.09
C GLU A 81 -5.88 4.78 8.87
N LEU A 82 -6.92 4.01 8.55
CA LEU A 82 -7.93 4.35 7.55
C LEU A 82 -9.16 4.91 8.24
N ASN A 83 -9.60 6.09 7.82
CA ASN A 83 -10.69 6.83 8.42
C ASN A 83 -11.89 6.89 7.47
N GLN A 84 -13.02 6.39 7.95
CA GLN A 84 -14.38 6.73 7.49
C GLN A 84 -14.95 7.85 8.39
N PRO A 85 -16.09 8.48 8.04
CA PRO A 85 -16.74 9.48 8.89
C PRO A 85 -16.98 9.00 10.33
N ASP A 86 -17.46 7.77 10.50
CA ASP A 86 -17.92 7.24 11.79
C ASP A 86 -17.01 6.13 12.36
N LYS A 87 -16.03 5.67 11.59
CA LYS A 87 -15.23 4.50 11.94
C LYS A 87 -13.77 4.64 11.51
N LYS A 88 -12.88 4.01 12.28
CA LYS A 88 -11.47 3.89 11.97
C LYS A 88 -11.06 2.43 11.89
N TYR A 89 -10.10 2.14 11.04
CA TYR A 89 -9.46 0.83 10.92
C TYR A 89 -7.96 1.00 11.06
N LEU A 90 -7.33 0.17 11.88
CA LEU A 90 -5.88 0.12 12.00
C LEU A 90 -5.35 -1.14 11.29
N LEU A 91 -4.77 -0.95 10.11
CA LEU A 91 -4.08 -2.02 9.40
C LEU A 91 -2.60 -1.98 9.75
N SER A 92 -2.00 -3.12 10.01
CA SER A 92 -0.56 -3.22 10.18
C SER A 92 0.02 -4.44 9.50
N ARG A 93 1.26 -4.30 9.03
CA ARG A 93 2.05 -5.39 8.47
C ARG A 93 3.45 -5.33 9.06
N THR A 94 3.90 -6.46 9.60
CA THR A 94 5.26 -6.65 10.11
C THR A 94 6.01 -7.61 9.20
N ILE A 95 7.29 -7.37 8.95
CA ILE A 95 8.21 -8.28 8.25
C ILE A 95 9.49 -8.42 9.06
N ASP A 96 9.97 -9.64 9.29
CA ASP A 96 11.27 -9.87 9.92
C ASP A 96 12.37 -10.17 8.89
N LYS A 97 13.63 -10.20 9.35
CA LYS A 97 14.79 -10.53 8.51
C LYS A 97 14.81 -11.99 8.02
N GLN A 98 13.88 -12.84 8.46
CA GLN A 98 13.70 -14.22 7.97
C GLN A 98 12.64 -14.28 6.85
N GLY A 99 12.00 -13.16 6.52
CA GLY A 99 10.96 -13.09 5.49
C GLY A 99 9.56 -13.39 6.00
N LYS A 100 9.36 -13.59 7.31
CA LYS A 100 8.04 -13.86 7.88
C LYS A 100 7.24 -12.55 7.94
N SER A 101 6.17 -12.51 7.15
CA SER A 101 5.22 -11.39 7.13
C SER A 101 3.99 -11.70 7.98
N VAL A 102 3.55 -10.74 8.80
CA VAL A 102 2.34 -10.87 9.64
C VAL A 102 1.45 -9.66 9.44
N TYR A 103 0.21 -9.88 9.03
CA TYR A 103 -0.82 -8.86 8.92
C TYR A 103 -1.65 -8.79 10.20
N ARG A 104 -2.15 -7.60 10.52
CA ARG A 104 -3.15 -7.41 11.58
C ARG A 104 -4.17 -6.35 11.17
N ILE A 105 -5.41 -6.58 11.57
CA ILE A 105 -6.53 -5.64 11.49
C ILE A 105 -6.96 -5.35 12.93
N ASP A 106 -6.96 -4.09 13.33
CA ASP A 106 -7.27 -3.63 14.69
C ASP A 106 -6.52 -4.45 15.75
N SER A 107 -5.20 -4.58 15.53
CA SER A 107 -4.24 -5.32 16.35
C SER A 107 -4.46 -6.85 16.43
N LYS A 108 -5.49 -7.41 15.80
CA LYS A 108 -5.72 -8.86 15.71
C LYS A 108 -5.05 -9.43 14.47
N ARG A 109 -4.41 -10.59 14.60
CA ARG A 109 -3.75 -11.28 13.48
C ARG A 109 -4.78 -11.58 12.39
N ALA A 110 -4.41 -11.27 11.15
CA ALA A 110 -5.20 -11.52 9.96
C ALA A 110 -4.34 -12.18 8.88
N THR A 111 -4.99 -12.76 7.89
CA THR A 111 -4.42 -13.23 6.64
C THR A 111 -4.35 -12.08 5.62
N LEU A 112 -3.59 -12.29 4.54
CA LEU A 112 -3.60 -11.37 3.41
C LEU A 112 -5.02 -11.27 2.82
N ASN A 113 -5.71 -12.39 2.63
CA ASN A 113 -7.05 -12.42 2.04
C ASN A 113 -8.05 -11.62 2.86
N GLU A 114 -8.10 -11.80 4.19
CA GLU A 114 -8.97 -10.99 5.06
C GLU A 114 -8.65 -9.50 4.98
N THR A 115 -7.36 -9.15 4.86
CA THR A 115 -6.92 -7.77 4.70
C THR A 115 -7.40 -7.20 3.37
N ILE A 116 -7.26 -7.94 2.27
CA ILE A 116 -7.72 -7.53 0.94
C ILE A 116 -9.25 -7.44 0.90
N SER A 117 -9.99 -8.39 1.47
CA SER A 117 -11.45 -8.34 1.55
C SER A 117 -11.94 -7.06 2.24
N LEU A 118 -11.37 -6.71 3.40
CA LEU A 118 -11.69 -5.47 4.08
C LEU A 118 -11.36 -4.24 3.22
N LEU A 119 -10.20 -4.22 2.56
CA LEU A 119 -9.82 -3.11 1.69
C LEU A 119 -10.78 -2.94 0.50
N THR A 120 -11.21 -4.05 -0.12
CA THR A 120 -12.22 -4.05 -1.18
C THR A 120 -13.56 -3.49 -0.69
N GLU A 121 -14.04 -3.90 0.49
CA GLU A 121 -15.25 -3.34 1.11
C GLU A 121 -15.14 -1.83 1.37
N LEU A 122 -13.93 -1.37 1.68
CA LEU A 122 -13.60 0.05 1.87
C LEU A 122 -13.37 0.81 0.55
N GLY A 123 -13.40 0.14 -0.60
CA GLY A 123 -13.07 0.74 -1.89
C GLY A 123 -11.60 1.18 -2.02
N VAL A 124 -10.70 0.55 -1.28
CA VAL A 124 -9.26 0.80 -1.31
C VAL A 124 -8.56 -0.37 -1.97
N SER A 125 -7.66 -0.12 -2.91
CA SER A 125 -6.83 -1.16 -3.52
C SER A 125 -5.35 -0.80 -3.41
N ALA A 126 -4.48 -1.79 -3.21
CA ALA A 126 -3.04 -1.61 -3.33
C ALA A 126 -2.56 -1.64 -4.78
N THR A 127 -3.31 -2.32 -5.65
CA THR A 127 -2.98 -2.57 -7.06
C THR A 127 -3.83 -1.72 -8.03
N GLY A 128 -4.74 -0.90 -7.51
CA GLY A 128 -5.65 -0.06 -8.29
C GLY A 128 -5.05 1.29 -8.68
N TYR A 129 -5.86 2.09 -9.38
CA TYR A 129 -5.50 3.42 -9.93
C TYR A 129 -5.36 4.53 -8.89
N ASN A 130 -5.49 4.21 -7.61
CA ASN A 130 -5.30 5.14 -6.49
C ASN A 130 -3.82 5.37 -6.16
N ILE A 131 -2.90 4.66 -6.82
CA ILE A 131 -1.45 4.87 -6.71
C ILE A 131 -0.88 5.03 -8.12
N VAL A 132 -0.19 6.15 -8.35
CA VAL A 132 0.54 6.41 -9.60
C VAL A 132 2.02 6.53 -9.24
N VAL A 133 2.83 5.58 -9.71
CA VAL A 133 4.28 5.55 -9.50
C VAL A 133 5.04 6.13 -10.69
N GLN A 134 6.33 6.40 -10.49
CA GLN A 134 7.21 6.84 -11.57
C GLN A 134 7.23 5.79 -12.68
N GLY A 135 7.02 6.25 -13.92
CA GLY A 135 6.97 5.39 -15.11
C GLY A 135 5.55 4.97 -15.51
N ASP A 136 4.55 5.13 -14.64
CA ASP A 136 3.16 4.75 -14.98
C ASP A 136 2.60 5.58 -16.13
N VAL A 137 2.91 6.88 -16.18
CA VAL A 137 2.47 7.76 -17.29
C VAL A 137 3.01 7.26 -18.62
N THR A 138 4.31 6.95 -18.69
CA THR A 138 4.94 6.38 -19.90
C THR A 138 4.30 5.04 -20.26
N LYS A 139 4.07 4.18 -19.27
CA LYS A 139 3.41 2.89 -19.46
C LYS A 139 2.01 3.05 -20.07
N ILE A 140 1.21 4.01 -19.58
CA ILE A 140 -0.14 4.29 -20.11
C ILE A 140 -0.10 4.72 -21.58
N ILE A 141 0.91 5.51 -21.95
CA ILE A 141 1.12 5.96 -23.33
C ILE A 141 1.49 4.78 -24.24
N GLU A 142 2.35 3.89 -23.76
CA GLU A 142 2.85 2.72 -24.51
C GLU A 142 1.88 1.52 -24.55
N MET A 143 0.85 1.51 -23.70
CA MET A 143 -0.15 0.43 -23.65
C MET A 143 -0.87 0.24 -24.98
N ASN A 144 -1.07 -1.03 -25.34
CA ASN A 144 -1.92 -1.39 -26.45
C ASN A 144 -3.41 -1.16 -26.12
N PRO A 145 -4.31 -1.10 -27.13
CA PRO A 145 -5.73 -0.86 -26.89
C PRO A 145 -6.41 -1.87 -25.97
N GLY A 146 -5.98 -3.14 -25.96
CA GLY A 146 -6.53 -4.19 -25.08
C GLY A 146 -6.22 -3.93 -23.61
N GLN A 147 -4.94 -3.68 -23.30
CA GLN A 147 -4.50 -3.33 -21.94
C GLN A 147 -5.15 -2.05 -21.44
N ARG A 148 -5.33 -1.06 -22.31
CA ARG A 148 -6.04 0.18 -21.95
C ARG A 148 -7.53 -0.08 -21.69
N ARG A 149 -8.15 -1.00 -22.44
CA ARG A 149 -9.54 -1.41 -22.23
C ARG A 149 -9.72 -2.14 -20.90
N GLU A 150 -8.84 -3.08 -20.56
CA GLU A 150 -8.85 -3.76 -19.25
C GLU A 150 -8.92 -2.74 -18.10
N ILE A 151 -8.14 -1.66 -18.21
CA ILE A 151 -8.15 -0.59 -17.22
C ILE A 151 -9.51 0.10 -17.09
N ILE A 152 -10.16 0.37 -18.22
CA ILE A 152 -11.47 1.02 -18.25
C ILE A 152 -12.55 0.08 -17.71
N ASP A 153 -12.50 -1.20 -18.10
CA ASP A 153 -13.46 -2.22 -17.68
C ASP A 153 -13.35 -2.46 -16.16
N ASP A 154 -12.13 -2.48 -15.60
CA ASP A 154 -11.89 -2.52 -14.16
C ASP A 154 -12.47 -1.30 -13.43
N LEU A 155 -12.21 -0.08 -13.95
CA LEU A 155 -12.76 1.16 -13.38
C LEU A 155 -14.29 1.23 -13.43
N ALA A 156 -14.88 0.63 -14.47
CA ALA A 156 -16.32 0.52 -14.64
C ALA A 156 -16.94 -0.60 -13.78
N GLY A 157 -16.12 -1.41 -13.09
CA GLY A 157 -16.58 -2.55 -12.29
C GLY A 157 -17.11 -3.71 -13.12
N LEU A 158 -16.68 -3.81 -14.38
CA LEU A 158 -17.13 -4.85 -15.32
C LEU A 158 -16.30 -6.14 -15.21
N SER A 159 -15.13 -6.09 -14.59
CA SER A 159 -14.26 -7.27 -14.43
C SER A 159 -14.86 -8.40 -13.60
N GLU A 160 -15.75 -8.09 -12.65
CA GLU A 160 -16.51 -9.11 -11.90
C GLU A 160 -17.54 -9.87 -12.77
N PHE A 161 -17.98 -9.27 -13.88
CA PHE A 161 -18.96 -9.88 -14.80
C PHE A 161 -18.31 -10.82 -15.81
N ASP A 162 -17.10 -10.53 -16.26
CA ASP A 162 -16.39 -11.37 -17.23
C ASP A 162 -15.80 -12.64 -16.57
N HIS A 163 -15.37 -12.57 -15.31
CA HIS A 163 -14.91 -13.75 -14.56
C HIS A 163 -16.01 -14.80 -14.24
N LYS A 164 -17.28 -14.48 -14.47
CA LYS A 164 -18.43 -15.41 -14.28
C LYS A 164 -18.97 -16.00 -15.59
N LYS A 165 -18.43 -15.58 -16.73
CA LYS A 165 -18.88 -16.06 -18.06
C LYS A 165 -18.09 -17.28 -18.58
N ASP A 166 -16.98 -17.62 -17.93
CA ASP A 166 -16.23 -18.85 -18.12
C ASP A 166 -16.38 -19.77 -16.90
#